data_AF-A0A1Q7MHH2-F1
#
_entry.id   AF-A0A1Q7MHH2-F1
#
_cell.length_a   1.000
_cell.length_b   1.000
_cell.length_c   1.000
_cell.angle_alpha   90.00
_cell.angle_beta   90.00
_cell.angle_gamma   90.00
#
_symmetry.space_group_name_H-M   'P 1'
#
loop_
_entity.id
_entity.type
_entity.pdbx_description
1 polymer ?
#
loop_
_entity_poly.entity_id
_entity_poly.type
_entity_poly.pdbx_seq_one_letter_code
_entity_poly.pdbx_strand_id
1 'polypeptide(L)'
;MTENQRPQSRLDPGLVDPRSVATMVDASLKRGSSLSIAFSDAIVGVNLDKLGDWTITVGLSSRSDRFHQITSSLESLGFFQATENEGSIYMLWTTLLSEIGDVRTTAEQTLLLALKALQAPIVQAYIC
;
A
#
# COMPACT_ATOMS: atom_id res chain seq x y z
N MET A 1 2.72 35.27 13.65
CA MET A 1 1.88 34.38 12.83
C MET A 1 2.72 33.15 12.53
N THR A 2 2.32 31.99 13.04
CA THR A 2 3.11 30.75 13.03
C THR A 2 2.54 29.86 11.92
N GLU A 3 3.28 29.67 10.83
CA GLU A 3 2.85 28.78 9.74
C GLU A 3 3.53 27.41 9.89
N ASN A 4 2.70 26.38 9.96
CA ASN A 4 3.03 24.99 10.23
C ASN A 4 3.86 24.37 9.10
N GLN A 5 5.10 23.97 9.41
CA GLN A 5 5.90 23.09 8.57
C GLN A 5 5.26 21.69 8.56
N ARG A 6 4.60 21.30 7.47
CA ARG A 6 4.29 19.88 7.18
C ARG A 6 5.62 19.16 6.88
N PRO A 7 5.97 18.08 7.59
CA PRO A 7 7.13 17.27 7.21
C PRO A 7 6.77 16.44 5.98
N GLN A 8 7.17 16.91 4.80
CA GLN A 8 7.24 16.07 3.60
C GLN A 8 8.47 15.17 3.72
N SER A 9 8.30 13.99 4.31
CA SER A 9 9.32 12.94 4.28
C SER A 9 9.38 12.36 2.87
N ARG A 10 10.30 12.87 2.05
CA ARG A 10 10.58 12.35 0.71
C ARG A 10 11.54 11.16 0.87
N LEU A 11 11.03 9.94 0.70
CA LEU A 11 11.83 8.73 0.85
C LEU A 11 12.64 8.44 -0.42
N ASP A 12 13.93 8.20 -0.22
CA ASP A 12 14.87 7.75 -1.25
C ASP A 12 14.63 6.24 -1.50
N PRO A 13 14.29 5.83 -2.73
CA PRO A 13 13.91 4.45 -3.04
C PRO A 13 15.05 3.42 -2.93
N GLY A 14 16.28 3.85 -2.66
CA GLY A 14 17.47 2.99 -2.67
C GLY A 14 17.74 2.14 -1.43
N LEU A 15 17.02 2.30 -0.32
CA LEU A 15 17.41 1.65 0.95
C LEU A 15 16.26 1.35 1.93
N VAL A 16 15.18 0.73 1.45
CA VAL A 16 14.06 0.38 2.34
C VAL A 16 14.26 -1.03 2.91
N ASP A 17 15.05 -1.13 3.99
CA ASP A 17 15.15 -2.34 4.82
C ASP A 17 13.75 -2.69 5.39
N PRO A 18 13.25 -3.94 5.30
CA PRO A 18 11.93 -4.32 5.81
C PRO A 18 11.69 -3.93 7.28
N ARG A 19 12.74 -3.88 8.11
CA ARG A 19 12.67 -3.41 9.51
C ARG A 19 12.42 -1.90 9.62
N SER A 20 12.91 -1.12 8.65
CA SER A 20 12.66 0.32 8.56
C SER A 20 11.20 0.61 8.23
N VAL A 21 10.57 -0.19 7.35
CA VAL A 21 9.13 -0.08 7.07
C VAL A 21 8.30 -0.42 8.29
N ALA A 22 8.61 -1.51 8.98
CA ALA A 22 7.90 -1.90 10.20
C ALA A 22 8.02 -0.81 11.29
N THR A 23 9.21 -0.22 11.45
CA THR A 23 9.43 0.87 12.42
C THR A 23 8.70 2.16 12.01
N MET A 24 8.63 2.46 10.71
CA MET A 24 7.87 3.61 10.20
C MET A 24 6.36 3.41 10.37
N VAL A 25 5.85 2.21 10.10
CA VAL A 25 4.46 1.81 10.34
C VAL A 25 4.15 1.96 11.82
N ASP A 26 4.98 1.40 12.71
CA ASP A 26 4.78 1.50 14.16
C ASP A 26 4.83 2.93 14.70
N ALA A 27 5.70 3.78 14.15
CA ALA A 27 5.80 5.18 14.55
C ALA A 27 4.62 6.03 14.06
N SER A 28 4.01 5.68 12.92
CA SER A 28 3.03 6.52 12.21
C SER A 28 1.58 6.02 12.33
N LEU A 29 1.37 4.72 12.47
CA LEU A 29 0.06 4.07 12.62
C LEU A 29 -0.30 3.90 14.10
N LYS A 30 -1.04 4.87 14.60
CA LYS A 30 -1.80 4.80 15.85
C LYS A 30 -3.27 4.58 15.48
N ARG A 31 -4.08 4.11 16.43
CA ARG A 31 -5.53 3.99 16.20
C ARG A 31 -6.12 5.34 15.78
N GLY A 32 -6.84 5.33 14.67
CA GLY A 32 -7.40 6.52 14.03
C GLY A 32 -6.43 7.33 13.18
N SER A 33 -5.25 6.79 12.86
CA SER A 33 -4.30 7.43 11.93
C SER A 33 -4.18 6.67 10.61
N SER A 34 -3.70 7.40 9.61
CA SER A 34 -3.42 6.88 8.28
C SER A 34 -2.00 7.23 7.86
N LEU A 35 -1.44 6.39 7.00
CA LEU A 35 -0.14 6.54 6.36
C LEU A 35 -0.34 6.38 4.86
N SER A 36 0.32 7.23 4.07
CA SER A 36 0.31 7.11 2.61
C SER A 36 1.74 7.09 2.08
N ILE A 37 2.02 6.18 1.15
CA ILE A 37 3.30 5.99 0.48
C ILE A 37 3.06 6.17 -1.01
N ALA A 38 3.75 7.12 -1.63
CA ALA A 38 3.64 7.38 -3.07
C ALA A 38 4.79 6.71 -3.83
N PHE A 39 4.44 6.05 -4.94
CA PHE A 39 5.31 5.49 -5.95
C PHE A 39 5.07 6.21 -7.28
N SER A 40 5.95 6.03 -8.27
CA SER A 40 5.80 6.66 -9.58
C SER A 40 4.46 6.35 -10.25
N ASP A 41 3.99 5.11 -10.10
CA ASP A 41 2.81 4.59 -10.80
C ASP A 41 1.66 4.21 -9.84
N ALA A 42 1.87 4.41 -8.53
CA ALA A 42 0.94 3.93 -7.52
C ALA A 42 0.95 4.77 -6.24
N ILE A 43 -0.14 4.75 -5.50
CA ILE A 43 -0.24 5.32 -4.15
C ILE A 43 -0.79 4.24 -3.22
N VAL A 44 -0.07 3.94 -2.14
CA VAL A 44 -0.51 3.00 -1.11
C VAL A 44 -0.94 3.78 0.11
N GLY A 45 -2.20 3.64 0.52
CA GLY A 45 -2.72 4.12 1.79
C GLY A 45 -2.87 2.99 2.79
N VAL A 46 -2.61 3.25 4.05
CA VAL A 46 -2.86 2.34 5.17
C VAL A 46 -3.61 3.14 6.23
N ASN A 47 -4.75 2.65 6.67
CA ASN A 47 -5.56 3.26 7.69
C ASN A 47 -5.82 2.24 8.80
N LEU A 48 -5.59 2.64 10.04
CA LEU A 48 -5.99 1.89 11.23
C LEU A 48 -7.14 2.62 11.89
N ASP A 49 -8.35 2.08 11.79
CA ASP A 49 -9.50 2.69 12.43
C ASP A 49 -9.42 2.61 13.96
N LYS A 50 -10.22 3.42 14.66
CA LYS A 50 -10.35 3.44 16.11
C LYS A 50 -10.78 2.09 16.70
N LEU A 51 -11.52 1.31 15.92
CA LEU A 51 -11.94 -0.05 16.27
C LEU A 51 -10.81 -1.08 16.18
N GLY A 52 -9.68 -0.73 15.56
CA GLY A 52 -8.55 -1.63 15.35
C GLY A 52 -8.56 -2.32 14.00
N ASP A 53 -9.51 -1.99 13.12
CA ASP A 53 -9.57 -2.52 11.77
C ASP A 53 -8.55 -1.84 10.86
N TRP A 54 -7.84 -2.66 10.10
CA TRP A 54 -6.88 -2.22 9.11
C TRP A 54 -7.55 -2.13 7.75
N THR A 55 -7.25 -1.06 7.02
CA THR A 55 -7.62 -0.89 5.62
C THR A 55 -6.38 -0.49 4.84
N ILE A 56 -6.07 -1.24 3.79
CA ILE A 56 -4.99 -0.93 2.87
C ILE A 56 -5.63 -0.56 1.53
N THR A 57 -5.27 0.59 0.99
CA THR A 57 -5.70 1.07 -0.32
C THR A 57 -4.50 1.14 -1.25
N VAL A 58 -4.68 0.72 -2.49
CA VAL A 58 -3.66 0.84 -3.54
C VAL A 58 -4.31 1.49 -4.75
N GLY A 59 -3.97 2.73 -5.03
CA GLY A 59 -4.30 3.41 -6.28
C GLY A 59 -3.24 3.11 -7.31
N LEU A 60 -3.62 2.50 -8.43
CA LEU A 60 -2.74 2.18 -9.55
C LEU A 60 -3.12 3.03 -10.76
N SER A 61 -2.15 3.61 -11.45
CA SER A 61 -2.44 4.24 -12.73
C SER A 61 -2.80 3.19 -13.78
N SER A 62 -3.94 3.34 -14.47
CA SER A 62 -4.35 2.47 -15.58
C SER A 62 -3.43 2.60 -16.80
N ARG A 63 -2.57 3.63 -16.82
CA ARG A 63 -1.57 3.87 -17.86
C ARG A 63 -0.22 3.21 -17.58
N SER A 64 -0.04 2.59 -16.40
CA SER A 64 1.19 1.87 -16.11
C SER A 64 1.26 0.58 -16.92
N ASP A 65 2.38 0.33 -17.58
CA ASP A 65 2.63 -0.93 -18.32
C ASP A 65 2.54 -2.17 -17.40
N ARG A 66 2.63 -1.95 -16.09
CA ARG A 66 2.59 -2.99 -15.05
C ARG A 66 1.20 -3.19 -14.46
N PHE A 67 0.21 -2.42 -14.90
CA PHE A 67 -1.12 -2.37 -14.31
C PHE A 67 -1.70 -3.78 -14.11
N HIS A 68 -1.82 -4.58 -15.17
CA HIS A 68 -2.39 -5.93 -15.10
C HIS A 68 -1.62 -6.88 -14.18
N GLN A 69 -0.29 -6.83 -14.19
CA GLN A 69 0.55 -7.68 -13.35
C GLN A 69 0.37 -7.34 -11.86
N ILE A 70 0.34 -6.05 -11.53
CA ILE A 70 0.17 -5.57 -10.16
C ILE A 70 -1.25 -5.89 -9.68
N THR A 71 -2.27 -5.60 -10.48
CA THR A 71 -3.67 -5.89 -10.15
C THR A 71 -3.85 -7.37 -9.84
N SER A 72 -3.38 -8.28 -10.70
CA SER A 72 -3.49 -9.72 -10.46
C SER A 72 -2.76 -10.16 -9.18
N SER A 73 -1.59 -9.57 -8.90
CA SER A 73 -0.86 -9.84 -7.66
C SER A 73 -1.65 -9.38 -6.43
N LEU A 74 -2.27 -8.21 -6.49
CA LEU A 74 -3.09 -7.68 -5.39
C LEU A 74 -4.38 -8.50 -5.19
N GLU A 75 -5.05 -8.91 -6.27
CA GLU A 75 -6.22 -9.79 -6.19
C GLU A 75 -5.87 -11.12 -5.48
N SER A 76 -4.70 -11.69 -5.76
CA SER A 76 -4.23 -12.91 -5.08
C SER A 76 -3.99 -12.74 -3.58
N LEU A 77 -3.75 -11.50 -3.14
CA LEU A 77 -3.62 -11.11 -1.72
C LEU A 77 -4.98 -10.76 -1.08
N GLY A 78 -6.07 -10.88 -1.83
CA GLY A 78 -7.43 -10.57 -1.36
C GLY A 78 -7.83 -9.11 -1.49
N PHE A 79 -7.09 -8.29 -2.25
CA PHE A 79 -7.57 -6.97 -2.61
C PHE A 79 -8.70 -7.07 -3.63
N PHE A 80 -9.65 -6.15 -3.56
CA PHE A 80 -10.71 -6.01 -4.55
C PHE A 80 -10.75 -4.59 -5.10
N GLN A 81 -11.19 -4.42 -6.34
CA GLN A 81 -11.37 -3.10 -6.92
C GLN A 81 -12.53 -2.37 -6.24
N ALA A 82 -12.24 -1.22 -5.62
CA ALA A 82 -13.21 -0.41 -4.92
C ALA A 82 -13.80 0.69 -5.83
N THR A 83 -12.95 1.39 -6.58
CA THR A 83 -13.39 2.46 -7.49
C THR A 83 -12.34 2.76 -8.57
N GLU A 84 -12.74 3.46 -9.61
CA GLU A 84 -11.87 4.05 -10.62
C GLU A 84 -12.09 5.56 -10.64
N ASN A 85 -11.00 6.33 -10.60
CA ASN A 85 -11.05 7.79 -10.68
C ASN A 85 -9.87 8.33 -11.48
N GLU A 86 -10.14 9.23 -12.43
CA GLU A 86 -9.12 9.95 -13.22
C GLU A 86 -8.02 9.06 -13.85
N GLY A 87 -8.39 7.85 -14.32
CA GLY A 87 -7.42 6.90 -14.88
C GLY A 87 -6.53 6.24 -13.83
N SER A 88 -6.97 6.23 -12.58
CA SER A 88 -6.41 5.42 -11.50
C SER A 88 -7.45 4.46 -10.96
N ILE A 89 -7.07 3.20 -10.80
CA ILE A 89 -7.91 2.15 -10.23
C ILE A 89 -7.48 1.93 -8.79
N TYR A 90 -8.44 2.06 -7.88
CA TYR A 90 -8.21 1.91 -6.45
C TYR A 90 -8.66 0.54 -6.00
N MET A 91 -7.71 -0.23 -5.49
CA MET A 91 -7.92 -1.52 -4.87
C MET A 91 -7.90 -1.39 -3.35
N LEU A 92 -8.71 -2.20 -2.67
CA LEU A 92 -8.89 -2.15 -1.23
C LEU A 92 -8.76 -3.55 -0.63
N TRP A 93 -8.09 -3.61 0.52
CA TRP A 93 -8.05 -4.76 1.41
C TRP A 93 -8.42 -4.30 2.82
N THR A 94 -9.22 -5.09 3.55
CA THR A 94 -9.64 -4.73 4.90
C THR A 94 -9.83 -5.94 5.80
N THR A 95 -9.51 -5.77 7.08
CA THR A 95 -9.77 -6.78 8.11
C THR A 95 -11.19 -6.75 8.63
N LEU A 96 -11.95 -5.68 8.34
CA LEU A 96 -13.34 -5.54 8.77
C LEU A 96 -14.22 -6.70 8.27
N LEU A 97 -13.84 -7.28 7.13
CA LEU A 97 -14.56 -8.38 6.48
C LEU A 97 -14.03 -9.76 6.87
N SER A 98 -13.10 -9.86 7.82
CA SER A 98 -12.34 -11.08 8.07
C SER A 98 -12.26 -11.45 9.55
N GLU A 99 -12.65 -12.68 9.90
CA GLU A 99 -12.56 -13.25 11.25
C GLU A 99 -11.11 -13.69 11.58
N ILE A 100 -10.14 -12.82 11.35
CA ILE A 100 -8.73 -13.15 11.54
C ILE A 100 -8.33 -12.83 12.97
N GLY A 101 -7.76 -13.81 13.68
CA GLY A 101 -7.34 -13.65 15.07
C GLY A 101 -6.20 -12.65 15.26
N ASP A 102 -5.14 -12.73 14.44
CA ASP A 102 -4.03 -11.77 14.47
C ASP A 102 -4.13 -10.78 13.30
N VAL A 103 -5.02 -9.82 13.48
CA VAL A 103 -5.35 -8.73 12.55
C VAL A 103 -4.10 -7.93 12.17
N ARG A 104 -3.22 -7.64 13.14
CA ARG A 104 -2.05 -6.79 12.93
C ARG A 104 -0.99 -7.50 12.11
N THR A 105 -0.58 -8.70 12.52
CA THR A 105 0.44 -9.47 11.78
C THR A 105 -0.01 -9.71 10.35
N THR A 106 -1.30 -10.00 10.13
CA THR A 106 -1.84 -10.21 8.80
C THR A 106 -1.81 -8.92 7.97
N ALA A 107 -2.22 -7.79 8.54
CA ALA A 107 -2.18 -6.50 7.84
C ALA A 107 -0.74 -6.09 7.46
N GLU A 108 0.21 -6.27 8.36
CA GLU A 108 1.63 -5.97 8.11
C GLU A 108 2.21 -6.87 7.02
N GLN A 109 1.89 -8.17 7.02
CA GLN A 109 2.30 -9.12 5.99
C GLN A 109 1.68 -8.78 4.63
N THR A 110 0.37 -8.50 4.59
CA THR A 110 -0.33 -8.09 3.38
C THR A 110 0.25 -6.80 2.81
N LEU A 111 0.54 -5.81 3.66
CA LEU A 111 1.19 -4.56 3.25
C LEU A 111 2.56 -4.83 2.65
N LEU A 112 3.41 -5.64 3.30
CA LEU A 112 4.73 -5.97 2.81
C LEU A 112 4.67 -6.67 1.44
N LEU A 113 3.74 -7.61 1.26
CA LEU A 113 3.55 -8.32 -0.01
C LEU A 113 3.03 -7.38 -1.11
N ALA A 114 2.10 -6.48 -0.80
CA ALA A 114 1.62 -5.46 -1.74
C ALA A 114 2.76 -4.52 -2.18
N LEU A 115 3.59 -4.05 -1.24
CA LEU A 115 4.75 -3.21 -1.55
C LEU A 115 5.77 -3.95 -2.43
N LYS A 116 6.00 -5.24 -2.18
CA LYS A 116 6.87 -6.07 -3.04
C LYS A 116 6.31 -6.22 -4.45
N ALA A 117 5.00 -6.41 -4.60
CA ALA A 117 4.36 -6.47 -5.91
C ALA A 117 4.55 -5.15 -6.69
N LEU A 118 4.46 -4.01 -5.99
CA LEU A 118 4.70 -2.68 -6.56
C LEU A 118 6.16 -2.43 -6.93
N GLN A 119 7.11 -2.99 -6.17
CA GLN A 119 8.54 -2.85 -6.44
C GLN A 119 9.11 -3.86 -7.44
N ALA A 120 8.40 -4.95 -7.74
CA ALA A 120 8.91 -6.01 -8.61
C ALA A 120 9.29 -5.45 -10.00
N PRO A 121 10.52 -5.66 -10.49
CA PRO A 121 10.90 -5.18 -11.82
C PRO A 121 10.02 -5.80 -12.89
N ILE A 122 9.79 -5.05 -13.99
CA ILE A 122 9.17 -5.61 -15.19
C ILE A 122 10.11 -6.70 -15.69
N VAL A 123 9.73 -7.96 -15.49
CA VAL A 123 10.39 -9.04 -16.21
C VAL A 123 9.88 -8.93 -17.64
N GLN A 124 10.63 -8.21 -18.48
CA GLN A 124 10.45 -8.32 -19.93
C GLN A 124 10.77 -9.77 -20.29
N ALA A 125 9.72 -10.58 -20.40
CA ALA A 125 9.82 -11.86 -21.08
C ALA A 125 10.10 -11.55 -22.55
N TYR A 126 11.40 -11.46 -22.89
CA TYR A 126 11.81 -11.57 -24.28
C TYR A 126 11.40 -12.97 -24.74
N ILE A 127 10.29 -13.04 -25.48
CA ILE A 127 9.95 -14.21 -26.27
C ILE A 127 11.00 -14.23 -27.40
N CYS A 128 11.95 -15.16 -27.30
CA CYS A 128 12.87 -15.52 -28.39
C CYS A 128 12.17 -16.46 -29.38
#